data_AF-A0A0G0H674-F1
#
_entry.id   AF-A0A0G0H674-F1
#
_cell.length_a   1.000
_cell.length_b   1.000
_cell.length_c   1.000
_cell.angle_alpha   90.00
_cell.angle_beta   90.00
_cell.angle_gamma   90.00
#
_symmetry.space_group_name_H-M   'P 1'
#
loop_
_entity.id
_entity.type
_entity.pdbx_description
1 polymer ?
#
loop_
_entity_poly.entity_id
_entity_poly.type
_entity_poly.pdbx_seq_one_letter_code
_entity_poly.pdbx_strand_id
1 'polypeptide(L)'
;MRRTLCNTQKYFKGIFIHLLVLGILLFRPFRIFAQIRDWNDLDGDDPASLPPDALGNTCLVNGVPTLKCFEVVIGNLLFMSNALILLVLFVMFVIGSYQWMMSLGQPEKVEGAKKTFTWAIIGLIVYACAYVILFTIDQLFLGGKGDIFRLKIGD
;
A
#
# COMPACT_ATOMS: atom_id res chain seq x y z
N MET A 1 -17.25 11.66 37.90
CA MET A 1 -16.18 11.38 36.92
C MET A 1 -16.36 10.11 36.07
N ARG A 2 -17.28 9.17 36.40
CA ARG A 2 -17.47 7.91 35.63
C ARG A 2 -18.33 8.06 34.35
N ARG A 3 -19.07 9.17 34.20
CA ARG A 3 -19.98 9.43 33.06
C ARG A 3 -19.28 9.98 31.81
N THR A 4 -18.15 10.68 31.95
CA THR A 4 -17.44 11.31 30.83
C THR A 4 -16.75 10.29 29.93
N LEU A 5 -16.23 9.19 30.51
CA LEU A 5 -15.48 8.16 29.80
C LEU A 5 -16.35 7.32 28.83
N CYS A 6 -17.63 7.10 29.15
CA CYS A 6 -18.59 6.41 28.28
C CYS A 6 -18.92 7.26 27.03
N ASN A 7 -18.96 8.59 27.19
CA ASN A 7 -19.22 9.50 26.09
C ASN A 7 -18.03 9.57 25.13
N THR A 8 -16.80 9.71 25.63
CA THR A 8 -15.57 9.72 24.79
C THR A 8 -15.38 8.44 23.97
N GLN A 9 -15.73 7.27 24.50
CA GLN A 9 -15.64 6.00 23.76
C GLN A 9 -16.66 5.91 22.61
N LYS A 10 -17.84 6.52 22.78
CA LYS A 10 -18.91 6.58 21.77
C LYS A 10 -18.59 7.59 20.66
N TYR A 11 -18.02 8.75 21.04
CA TYR A 11 -17.53 9.76 20.10
C TYR A 11 -16.33 9.28 19.29
N PHE A 12 -15.39 8.55 19.89
CA PHE A 12 -14.23 7.99 19.18
C PHE A 12 -14.65 6.94 18.13
N LYS A 13 -15.59 6.05 18.47
CA LYS A 13 -16.17 5.10 17.49
C LYS A 13 -16.91 5.82 16.35
N GLY A 14 -17.64 6.90 16.65
CA GLY A 14 -18.34 7.71 15.65
C GLY A 14 -17.36 8.43 14.71
N ILE A 15 -16.37 9.13 15.26
CA ILE A 15 -15.32 9.82 14.48
C ILE A 15 -14.52 8.82 13.63
N PHE A 16 -14.28 7.62 14.14
CA PHE A 16 -13.57 6.57 13.41
C PHE A 16 -14.37 6.02 12.22
N ILE A 17 -15.66 5.72 12.40
CA ILE A 17 -16.54 5.33 11.29
C ILE A 17 -16.62 6.46 10.28
N HIS A 18 -16.71 7.72 10.73
CA HIS A 18 -16.69 8.86 9.83
C HIS A 18 -15.33 9.04 9.13
N LEU A 19 -14.17 8.83 9.77
CA LEU A 19 -12.85 8.91 9.13
C LEU A 19 -12.58 7.73 8.19
N LEU A 20 -13.11 6.55 8.49
CA LEU A 20 -13.02 5.36 7.64
C LEU A 20 -13.96 5.50 6.44
N VAL A 21 -15.18 6.00 6.63
CA VAL A 21 -16.15 6.31 5.55
C VAL A 21 -15.69 7.50 4.71
N LEU A 22 -15.18 8.58 5.33
CA LEU A 22 -14.56 9.71 4.64
C LEU A 22 -13.28 9.26 3.94
N GLY A 23 -12.49 8.37 4.55
CA GLY A 23 -11.34 7.71 3.94
C GLY A 23 -11.72 6.89 2.72
N ILE A 24 -12.81 6.11 2.77
CA ILE A 24 -13.36 5.36 1.62
C ILE A 24 -13.94 6.30 0.55
N LEU A 25 -14.57 7.41 0.96
CA LEU A 25 -15.08 8.45 0.07
C LEU A 25 -13.95 9.26 -0.58
N LEU A 26 -12.83 9.48 0.12
CA LEU A 26 -11.60 10.07 -0.40
C LEU A 26 -10.68 9.04 -1.08
N PHE A 27 -10.95 7.75 -0.93
CA PHE A 27 -10.40 6.66 -1.73
C PHE A 27 -11.13 6.54 -3.08
N ARG A 28 -12.26 7.25 -3.28
CA ARG A 28 -12.93 7.36 -4.58
C ARG A 28 -12.00 7.94 -5.66
N PRO A 29 -11.24 9.03 -5.43
CA PRO A 29 -10.22 9.49 -6.38
C PRO A 29 -8.99 8.56 -6.49
N PHE A 30 -8.76 7.59 -5.60
CA PHE A 30 -7.71 6.58 -5.81
C PHE A 30 -7.98 5.67 -7.01
N ARG A 31 -9.26 5.50 -7.42
CA ARG A 31 -9.60 4.82 -8.68
C ARG A 31 -9.05 5.54 -9.91
N ILE A 32 -8.83 6.85 -9.83
CA ILE A 32 -8.24 7.66 -10.90
C ILE A 32 -6.75 7.33 -11.06
N PHE A 33 -6.03 7.02 -9.96
CA PHE A 33 -4.64 6.55 -10.02
C PHE A 33 -4.49 5.03 -10.30
N ALA A 34 -5.61 4.30 -10.35
CA ALA A 34 -5.67 2.93 -10.87
C ALA A 34 -6.10 2.88 -12.34
N GLN A 35 -6.43 4.03 -12.96
CA GLN A 35 -6.47 4.13 -14.41
C GLN A 35 -5.04 3.94 -14.91
N ILE A 36 -4.76 2.71 -15.27
CA ILE A 36 -4.02 2.37 -16.48
C ILE A 36 -4.11 3.57 -17.45
N ARG A 37 -2.97 4.23 -17.73
CA ARG A 37 -2.86 5.07 -18.93
C ARG A 37 -3.42 4.23 -20.07
N ASP A 38 -4.35 4.79 -20.83
CA ASP A 38 -4.96 4.10 -21.96
C ASP A 38 -3.85 3.45 -22.79
N TRP A 39 -3.88 2.13 -22.92
CA TRP A 39 -2.91 1.41 -23.75
C TRP A 39 -3.17 1.65 -25.25
N ASN A 40 -4.19 2.45 -25.58
CA ASN A 40 -4.69 2.66 -26.94
C ASN A 40 -4.87 4.12 -27.37
N ASP A 41 -4.46 5.12 -26.59
CA ASP A 41 -4.32 6.49 -27.11
C ASP A 41 -2.89 6.68 -27.67
N LEU A 42 -2.67 6.10 -28.84
CA LEU A 42 -1.91 6.77 -29.89
C LEU A 42 -2.95 7.18 -30.92
N ASP A 43 -3.06 8.49 -31.13
CA ASP A 43 -3.84 9.12 -32.18
C ASP A 43 -3.75 8.30 -33.46
N GLY A 44 -4.89 8.09 -34.10
CA GLY A 44 -4.99 7.22 -35.26
C GLY A 44 -4.16 7.75 -36.41
N ASP A 45 -2.97 7.19 -36.61
CA ASP A 45 -2.17 7.25 -37.84
C ASP A 45 -1.34 5.94 -37.95
N ASP A 46 -1.76 5.06 -38.84
CA ASP A 46 -1.02 3.97 -39.51
C ASP A 46 0.24 3.34 -38.85
N PRO A 47 0.20 2.05 -38.44
CA PRO A 47 1.34 1.33 -37.84
C PRO A 47 2.49 0.98 -38.82
N ALA A 48 2.53 1.61 -40.00
CA ALA A 48 3.51 1.37 -41.05
C ALA A 48 4.59 2.45 -41.19
N SER A 49 4.57 3.51 -40.37
CA SER A 49 5.44 4.69 -40.56
C SER A 49 6.46 4.97 -39.45
N LEU A 50 6.49 4.19 -38.37
CA LEU A 50 7.42 4.42 -37.25
C LEU A 50 8.61 3.45 -37.26
N PRO A 51 9.85 3.96 -37.16
CA PRO A 51 11.03 3.10 -37.03
C PRO A 51 11.02 2.37 -35.67
N PRO A 52 11.64 1.19 -35.56
CA PRO A 52 11.57 0.33 -34.37
C PRO A 52 12.25 0.91 -33.11
N ASP A 53 12.76 2.14 -33.15
CA ASP A 53 13.52 2.82 -32.11
C ASP A 53 12.95 4.19 -31.68
N ALA A 54 11.69 4.50 -31.97
CA ALA A 54 11.03 5.73 -31.48
C ALA A 54 10.84 5.69 -29.94
N LEU A 55 11.67 6.47 -29.25
CA LEU A 55 11.78 6.71 -27.82
C LEU A 55 10.44 7.07 -27.14
N GLY A 56 9.77 6.08 -26.53
CA GLY A 56 8.66 6.33 -25.62
C GLY A 56 7.96 5.08 -25.08
N ASN A 57 8.45 4.49 -23.99
CA ASN A 57 7.74 3.56 -23.07
C ASN A 57 6.75 2.53 -23.68
N THR A 58 6.99 2.00 -24.88
CA THR A 58 6.20 0.89 -25.41
C THR A 58 6.80 -0.43 -24.91
N CYS A 59 6.10 -1.13 -24.04
CA CYS A 59 6.53 -2.43 -23.50
C CYS A 59 6.31 -3.61 -24.47
N LEU A 60 6.05 -3.30 -25.74
CA LEU A 60 5.83 -4.20 -26.86
C LEU A 60 7.09 -4.24 -27.73
N VAL A 61 7.58 -5.44 -28.03
CA VAL A 61 8.64 -5.66 -29.02
C VAL A 61 8.01 -6.43 -30.17
N ASN A 62 8.05 -5.92 -31.40
CA ASN A 62 7.44 -6.56 -32.57
C ASN A 62 5.95 -6.94 -32.40
N GLY A 63 5.17 -6.14 -31.66
CA GLY A 63 3.74 -6.41 -31.44
C GLY A 63 3.43 -7.54 -30.44
N VAL A 64 4.44 -8.14 -29.79
CA VAL A 64 4.22 -9.08 -28.67
C VAL A 64 4.43 -8.40 -27.31
N PRO A 65 3.50 -8.55 -26.35
CA PRO A 65 3.70 -8.08 -24.98
C PRO A 65 4.87 -8.80 -24.33
N THR A 66 5.91 -8.05 -23.94
CA THR A 66 7.09 -8.61 -23.27
C THR A 66 6.92 -8.59 -21.75
N LEU A 67 7.82 -9.28 -21.02
CA LEU A 67 7.85 -9.25 -19.55
C LEU A 67 7.98 -7.84 -18.96
N LYS A 68 8.52 -6.86 -19.71
CA LYS A 68 8.57 -5.44 -19.32
C LYS A 68 7.17 -4.82 -19.12
N CYS A 69 6.13 -5.28 -19.84
CA CYS A 69 4.76 -4.78 -19.63
C CYS A 69 4.20 -5.22 -18.27
N PHE A 70 4.50 -6.46 -17.87
CA PHE A 70 4.01 -7.02 -16.61
C PHE A 70 4.64 -6.30 -15.41
N GLU A 71 5.89 -5.87 -15.55
CA GLU A 71 6.63 -5.08 -14.57
C GLU A 71 5.92 -3.75 -14.24
N VAL A 72 5.40 -3.03 -15.24
CA VAL A 72 4.71 -1.74 -15.02
C VAL A 72 3.43 -1.93 -14.19
N VAL A 73 2.67 -2.99 -14.49
CA VAL A 73 1.42 -3.30 -13.78
C VAL A 73 1.69 -3.71 -12.34
N ILE A 74 2.68 -4.58 -12.12
CA ILE A 74 3.06 -5.00 -10.76
C ILE A 74 3.63 -3.83 -9.96
N GLY A 75 4.49 -3.00 -10.55
CA GLY A 75 5.07 -1.85 -9.87
C GLY A 75 4.00 -0.89 -9.34
N ASN A 76 3.00 -0.59 -10.16
CA ASN A 76 1.87 0.25 -9.74
C ASN A 76 1.00 -0.43 -8.65
N LEU A 77 0.74 -1.73 -8.78
CA LEU A 77 -0.03 -2.50 -7.81
C LEU A 77 0.68 -2.56 -6.45
N LEU A 78 1.99 -2.83 -6.44
CA LEU A 78 2.79 -2.89 -5.22
C LEU A 78 2.84 -1.54 -4.53
N PHE A 79 3.03 -0.45 -5.27
CA PHE A 79 3.05 0.90 -4.70
C PHE A 79 1.72 1.24 -4.00
N MET A 80 0.59 0.98 -4.67
CA MET A 80 -0.74 1.20 -4.10
C MET A 80 -1.03 0.29 -2.90
N SER A 81 -0.64 -0.98 -2.98
CA SER A 81 -0.83 -1.95 -1.89
C SER A 81 -0.02 -1.56 -0.65
N ASN A 82 1.25 -1.18 -0.83
CA ASN A 82 2.11 -0.78 0.29
C ASN A 82 1.56 0.43 1.04
N ALA A 83 1.09 1.45 0.31
CA ALA A 83 0.49 2.63 0.91
C ALA A 83 -0.75 2.29 1.76
N LEU A 84 -1.59 1.38 1.28
CA LEU A 84 -2.78 0.92 2.01
C LEU A 84 -2.39 0.13 3.27
N ILE A 85 -1.46 -0.82 3.15
CA ILE A 85 -1.00 -1.65 4.28
C ILE A 85 -0.42 -0.76 5.40
N LEU A 86 0.44 0.19 5.05
CA LEU A 86 1.05 1.11 6.01
C LEU A 86 0.01 2.00 6.70
N LEU A 87 -0.98 2.50 5.95
CA LEU A 87 -2.08 3.28 6.51
C LEU A 87 -2.88 2.45 7.54
N VAL A 88 -3.22 1.21 7.22
CA VAL A 88 -3.98 0.33 8.12
C VAL A 88 -3.17 -0.03 9.37
N LEU A 89 -1.89 -0.39 9.21
CA LEU A 89 -0.99 -0.68 10.33
C LEU A 89 -0.85 0.53 11.27
N PHE A 90 -0.67 1.74 10.71
CA PHE A 90 -0.58 2.96 11.50
C PHE A 90 -1.85 3.21 12.32
N VAL A 91 -3.02 3.04 11.71
CA VAL A 91 -4.31 3.21 12.41
C VAL A 91 -4.49 2.19 13.54
N MET A 92 -4.19 0.91 13.30
CA MET A 92 -4.29 -0.14 14.33
C MET A 92 -3.31 0.10 15.48
N PHE A 93 -2.09 0.57 15.17
CA PHE A 93 -1.09 0.91 16.17
C PHE A 93 -1.58 2.04 17.09
N VAL A 94 -2.11 3.11 16.50
CA VAL A 94 -2.66 4.27 17.21
C VAL A 94 -3.83 3.87 18.12
N ILE A 95 -4.73 3.01 17.65
CA ILE A 95 -5.86 2.53 18.47
C ILE A 95 -5.36 1.70 19.66
N GLY A 96 -4.42 0.78 19.42
CA GLY A 96 -3.84 -0.06 20.47
C GLY A 96 -3.14 0.77 21.55
N SER A 97 -2.34 1.77 21.15
CA SER A 97 -1.63 2.65 22.07
C SER A 97 -2.58 3.51 22.91
N TYR A 98 -3.59 4.10 22.28
CA TYR A 98 -4.57 4.92 22.99
C TYR A 98 -5.45 4.12 23.94
N GLN A 99 -5.89 2.92 23.53
CA GLN A 99 -6.70 2.06 24.39
C GLN A 99 -5.93 1.61 25.63
N TRP A 100 -4.61 1.38 25.51
CA TRP A 100 -3.77 1.03 26.64
C TRP A 100 -3.65 2.18 27.64
N MET A 101 -3.39 3.41 27.16
CA MET A 101 -3.31 4.60 28.02
C MET A 101 -4.64 4.94 28.72
N MET A 102 -5.77 4.75 28.04
CA MET A 102 -7.11 5.04 28.58
C MET A 102 -7.67 3.94 29.49
N SER A 103 -6.96 2.83 29.70
CA SER A 103 -7.46 1.71 30.49
C SER A 103 -7.50 1.97 32.01
N LEU A 104 -6.87 3.06 32.49
CA LEU A 104 -6.91 3.54 33.89
C LEU A 104 -6.67 2.45 34.95
N GLY A 105 -5.91 1.40 34.63
CA GLY A 105 -5.61 0.29 35.53
C GLY A 105 -6.71 -0.78 35.69
N GLN A 106 -7.81 -0.73 34.92
CA GLN A 106 -8.80 -1.82 34.93
C GLN A 106 -8.24 -3.05 34.19
N PRO A 107 -8.13 -4.22 34.83
CA PRO A 107 -7.42 -5.38 34.28
C PRO A 107 -8.03 -5.85 32.95
N GLU A 108 -9.36 -5.85 32.84
CA GLU A 108 -10.09 -6.27 31.64
C GLU A 108 -9.78 -5.38 30.42
N LYS A 109 -9.72 -4.05 30.62
CA LYS A 109 -9.44 -3.11 29.53
C LYS A 109 -7.98 -3.11 29.13
N VAL A 110 -7.08 -3.24 30.10
CA VAL A 110 -5.63 -3.37 29.86
C VAL A 110 -5.33 -4.64 29.07
N GLU A 111 -5.96 -5.77 29.41
CA GLU A 111 -5.74 -7.03 28.70
C GLU A 111 -6.24 -6.95 27.26
N GLY A 112 -7.42 -6.37 27.03
CA GLY A 112 -7.94 -6.13 25.69
C GLY A 112 -7.03 -5.22 24.84
N ALA A 113 -6.56 -4.11 25.43
CA ALA A 113 -5.63 -3.19 24.75
C ALA A 113 -4.29 -3.84 24.41
N LYS A 114 -3.73 -4.62 25.34
CA LYS A 114 -2.48 -5.37 25.12
C LYS A 114 -2.63 -6.37 23.99
N LYS A 115 -3.74 -7.12 23.92
CA LYS A 115 -4.00 -8.04 22.81
C LYS A 115 -3.98 -7.30 21.48
N THR A 116 -4.74 -6.21 21.34
CA THR A 116 -4.77 -5.41 20.11
C THR A 116 -3.40 -4.86 19.73
N PHE A 117 -2.66 -4.34 20.71
CA PHE A 117 -1.31 -3.80 20.49
C PHE A 117 -0.32 -4.89 20.04
N THR A 118 -0.36 -6.06 20.66
CA THR A 118 0.47 -7.21 20.27
C THR A 118 0.15 -7.66 18.83
N TRP A 119 -1.12 -7.73 18.44
CA TRP A 119 -1.51 -8.05 17.06
C TRP A 119 -1.00 -7.03 16.04
N ALA A 120 -1.04 -5.73 16.38
CA ALA A 120 -0.48 -4.68 15.51
C ALA A 120 1.04 -4.81 15.35
N ILE A 121 1.76 -5.12 16.43
CA ILE A 121 3.22 -5.37 16.39
C ILE A 121 3.54 -6.60 15.55
N ILE A 122 2.82 -7.71 15.72
CA ILE A 122 3.04 -8.92 14.92
C ILE A 122 2.87 -8.62 13.43
N GLY A 123 1.83 -7.87 13.06
CA GLY A 123 1.63 -7.45 11.67
C GLY A 123 2.79 -6.62 11.12
N LEU A 124 3.32 -5.68 11.91
CA LEU A 124 4.49 -4.89 11.53
C LEU A 124 5.75 -5.73 11.39
N ILE A 125 5.97 -6.70 12.29
CA ILE A 125 7.12 -7.60 12.22
C ILE A 125 7.06 -8.46 10.96
N VAL A 126 5.91 -9.07 10.66
CA VAL A 126 5.75 -9.88 9.44
C VAL A 126 5.99 -9.05 8.19
N TYR A 127 5.49 -7.81 8.16
CA TYR A 127 5.74 -6.87 7.07
C TYR A 127 7.23 -6.54 6.92
N ALA A 128 7.92 -6.24 8.03
CA ALA A 128 9.35 -5.98 8.03
C ALA A 128 10.16 -7.20 7.57
N CYS A 129 9.81 -8.41 8.01
CA CYS A 129 10.44 -9.65 7.56
C CYS A 129 10.30 -9.86 6.05
N ALA A 130 9.12 -9.60 5.48
CA ALA A 130 8.91 -9.68 4.04
C ALA A 130 9.83 -8.70 3.29
N TYR A 131 9.97 -7.47 3.79
CA TYR A 131 10.88 -6.48 3.19
C TYR A 131 12.35 -6.92 3.25
N VAL A 132 12.79 -7.49 4.37
CA VAL A 132 14.16 -8.00 4.54
C VAL A 132 14.45 -9.14 3.56
N ILE A 133 13.50 -10.05 3.34
CA ILE A 133 13.65 -11.15 2.37
C ILE A 133 13.82 -10.58 0.95
N LEU A 134 12.95 -9.65 0.55
CA LEU A 134 13.04 -8.99 -0.76
C LEU A 134 14.37 -8.26 -0.94
N PHE A 135 14.81 -7.52 0.08
CA PHE A 135 16.10 -6.83 0.09
C PHE A 135 17.27 -7.80 -0.04
N THR A 136 17.22 -8.94 0.67
CA THR A 136 18.28 -9.97 0.59
C THR A 136 18.39 -10.57 -0.81
N ILE A 137 17.25 -10.81 -1.47
CA ILE A 137 17.22 -11.30 -2.85
C ILE A 137 17.83 -10.25 -3.80
N ASP A 138 17.47 -8.97 -3.64
CA ASP A 138 18.03 -7.88 -4.47
C ASP A 138 19.55 -7.74 -4.31
N GLN A 139 20.06 -7.79 -3.08
CA GLN A 139 21.49 -7.70 -2.82
C GLN A 139 22.26 -8.91 -3.36
N LEU A 140 21.70 -10.12 -3.24
CA LEU A 140 22.39 -11.36 -3.63
C LEU A 140 22.32 -11.66 -5.13
N PHE A 141 21.18 -11.39 -5.79
CA PHE A 141 20.94 -11.76 -7.19
C PHE A 141 21.03 -10.57 -8.16
N LEU A 142 20.71 -9.35 -7.72
CA LEU A 142 20.61 -8.16 -8.58
C LEU A 142 21.75 -7.15 -8.33
N GLY A 143 22.73 -7.51 -7.49
CA GLY A 143 23.90 -6.68 -7.21
C GLY A 143 23.60 -5.42 -6.38
N GLY A 144 22.42 -5.38 -5.74
CA GLY A 144 22.07 -4.36 -4.76
C GLY A 144 21.67 -2.99 -5.32
N LYS A 145 21.24 -2.93 -6.59
CA LYS A 145 20.77 -1.69 -7.23
C LYS A 145 19.39 -1.22 -6.75
N GLY A 146 18.66 -2.02 -5.96
CA GLY A 146 17.31 -1.69 -5.51
C GLY A 146 16.26 -1.74 -6.62
N ASP A 147 16.58 -2.45 -7.71
CA ASP A 147 15.77 -2.49 -8.93
C ASP A 147 14.50 -3.31 -8.75
N ILE A 148 14.37 -4.14 -7.69
CA ILE A 148 13.13 -4.92 -7.40
C ILE A 148 11.86 -4.07 -7.30
N PHE A 149 11.95 -2.82 -6.83
CA PHE A 149 10.77 -1.92 -6.74
C PHE A 149 10.57 -1.07 -7.98
N ARG A 150 11.56 -1.05 -8.88
CA ARG A 150 11.50 -0.41 -10.19
C ARG A 150 11.34 -1.40 -11.33
N LEU A 151 11.37 -2.69 -10.98
CA LEU A 151 11.37 -3.90 -11.80
C LEU A 151 12.23 -3.86 -13.07
N LYS A 152 13.17 -2.92 -13.24
CA LYS A 152 13.84 -2.64 -14.53
C LYS A 152 14.67 -3.83 -15.02
N ILE A 153 14.05 -4.77 -15.75
CA ILE A 153 14.75 -5.94 -16.31
C ILE A 153 15.43 -5.51 -17.62
N GLY A 154 16.67 -5.05 -17.49
CA GLY A 154 17.61 -4.81 -18.60
C GLY A 154 17.27 -3.59 -19.47
N ASP A 155 18.30 -3.00 -20.06
CA ASP A 155 18.13 -2.36 -21.36
C ASP A 155 17.87 -3.47 -22.40
#